data_AF-A0A7S3PCJ5-F1
#
_entry.id   AF-A0A7S3PCJ5-F1
#
_cell.length_a   1.000
_cell.length_b   1.000
_cell.length_c   1.000
_cell.angle_alpha   90.00
_cell.angle_beta   90.00
_cell.angle_gamma   90.00
#
_symmetry.space_group_name_H-M   'P 1'
#
loop_
_entity.id
_entity.type
_entity.pdbx_description
1 polymer ?
#
loop_
_entity_poly.entity_id
_entity_poly.type
_entity_poly.pdbx_seq_one_letter_code
_entity_poly.pdbx_strand_id
1 'polypeptide(L)'
;FDEDAIANSSLATSDELDDDSFGEAEPEVHEEPTLSSPLPQYPANDSQSCWSQPASNIFFVRSITYLQDKVKEPSGPAPLTCRGVDVWMTDNPERHIARHPAVLGGKLPEEDTFLVNFLLPFGNFVAYFGIPPLSQFPPKLRNVWTKFL
;
A
#
# COMPACT_ATOMS: atom_id res chain seq x y z
N PHE A 1 -25.75 -0.66 -87.70
CA PHE A 1 -26.51 0.59 -87.67
C PHE A 1 -25.97 1.39 -86.49
N ASP A 2 -24.70 1.77 -86.57
CA ASP A 2 -24.16 3.02 -87.16
C ASP A 2 -24.23 4.14 -86.12
N GLU A 3 -23.12 4.52 -85.50
CA GLU A 3 -22.03 5.41 -85.95
C GLU A 3 -22.32 6.91 -85.70
N ASP A 4 -21.40 7.48 -84.91
CA ASP A 4 -20.85 8.85 -84.90
C ASP A 4 -21.70 10.08 -84.50
N ALA A 5 -21.20 10.85 -83.51
CA ALA A 5 -20.31 11.99 -83.78
C ALA A 5 -20.20 13.04 -82.62
N ILE A 6 -18.96 13.26 -82.17
CA ILE A 6 -18.26 14.55 -81.92
C ILE A 6 -18.56 15.38 -80.63
N ALA A 7 -17.61 15.24 -79.68
CA ALA A 7 -16.75 16.26 -79.01
C ALA A 7 -17.23 17.71 -78.75
N ASN A 8 -17.15 18.18 -77.50
CA ASN A 8 -15.97 18.85 -76.90
C ASN A 8 -16.27 19.58 -75.56
N SER A 9 -15.19 19.86 -74.83
CA SER A 9 -15.00 20.90 -73.77
C SER A 9 -14.94 20.37 -72.33
N SER A 10 -13.72 20.12 -71.83
CA SER A 10 -13.00 20.93 -70.80
C SER A 10 -13.55 20.73 -69.38
N LEU A 11 -12.81 20.44 -68.31
CA LEU A 11 -11.42 20.71 -67.98
C LEU A 11 -11.10 19.78 -66.79
N ALA A 12 -9.95 19.13 -66.77
CA ALA A 12 -9.46 18.36 -65.64
C ALA A 12 -8.78 19.28 -64.61
N THR A 13 -9.14 19.17 -63.33
CA THR A 13 -8.37 19.60 -62.15
C THR A 13 -8.84 18.72 -60.98
N SER A 14 -8.18 17.61 -60.69
CA SER A 14 -7.07 17.45 -59.74
C SER A 14 -7.52 17.31 -58.29
N ASP A 15 -7.36 16.09 -57.81
CA ASP A 15 -6.82 15.69 -56.51
C ASP A 15 -7.68 15.82 -55.25
N GLU A 16 -8.22 14.66 -54.88
CA GLU A 16 -8.52 14.22 -53.52
C GLU A 16 -7.35 14.49 -52.57
N LEU A 17 -7.61 15.15 -51.43
CA LEU A 17 -6.97 14.84 -50.14
C LEU A 17 -7.93 15.28 -49.03
N ASP A 18 -8.63 14.30 -48.45
CA ASP A 18 -9.35 14.44 -47.19
C ASP A 18 -8.35 14.75 -46.07
N ASP A 19 -8.52 15.92 -45.44
CA ASP A 19 -7.78 16.37 -44.25
C ASP A 19 -8.35 15.70 -43.01
N ASP A 20 -8.04 14.41 -42.84
CA ASP A 20 -8.21 13.70 -41.57
C ASP A 20 -7.13 14.19 -40.59
N SER A 21 -7.44 15.28 -39.89
CA SER A 21 -6.71 15.73 -38.71
C SER A 21 -6.87 14.69 -37.59
N PHE A 22 -6.06 13.64 -37.63
CA PHE A 22 -5.78 12.78 -36.48
C PHE A 22 -5.01 13.62 -35.47
N GLY A 23 -5.72 14.19 -34.50
CA GLY A 23 -5.10 14.71 -33.29
C GLY A 23 -4.26 13.58 -32.67
N GLU A 24 -2.95 13.80 -32.59
CA GLU A 24 -2.06 12.93 -31.84
C GLU A 24 -2.54 12.94 -30.39
N ALA A 25 -3.28 11.90 -30.01
CA ALA A 25 -3.56 11.63 -28.61
C ALA A 25 -2.20 11.34 -27.96
N GLU A 26 -1.70 12.32 -27.21
CA GLU A 26 -0.61 12.15 -26.25
C GLU A 26 -0.83 10.82 -25.52
N PRO A 27 0.13 9.90 -25.50
CA PRO A 27 -0.04 8.66 -24.76
C PRO A 27 -0.24 9.03 -23.29
N GLU A 28 -1.45 8.80 -22.77
CA GLU A 28 -1.70 8.85 -21.33
C GLU A 28 -0.75 7.82 -20.69
N VAL A 29 0.30 8.32 -20.05
CA VAL A 29 1.18 7.52 -19.20
C VAL A 29 0.33 7.13 -18.00
N HIS A 30 -0.38 6.02 -18.10
CA HIS A 30 -0.84 5.30 -16.92
C HIS A 30 0.41 4.82 -16.20
N GLU A 31 0.90 5.62 -15.25
CA GLU A 31 1.83 5.12 -14.24
C GLU A 31 1.13 3.92 -13.58
N GLU A 32 1.56 2.71 -13.94
CA GLU A 32 1.11 1.54 -13.20
C GLU A 32 1.42 1.81 -11.72
N PRO A 33 0.44 1.69 -10.82
CA PRO A 33 0.66 1.95 -9.42
C PRO A 33 1.66 0.91 -8.92
N THR A 34 2.94 1.30 -8.91
CA THR A 34 3.98 0.54 -8.24
C THR A 34 3.53 0.48 -6.79
N LEU A 35 3.13 -0.71 -6.35
CA LEU A 35 2.72 -0.97 -4.97
C LEU A 35 3.85 -0.47 -4.05
N SER A 36 3.66 0.71 -3.48
CA SER A 36 4.66 1.34 -2.64
C SER A 36 4.64 0.62 -1.30
N SER A 37 5.79 0.05 -0.95
CA SER A 37 6.04 -0.55 0.37
C SER A 37 6.76 0.46 1.24
N PRO A 38 6.30 0.73 2.48
CA PRO A 38 5.02 0.29 3.06
C PRO A 38 3.81 1.04 2.50
N LEU A 39 2.62 0.53 2.79
CA LEU A 39 1.36 1.25 2.58
C LEU A 39 1.43 2.67 3.18
N PRO A 40 0.75 3.66 2.56
CA PRO A 40 0.70 5.02 3.07
C PRO A 40 0.06 5.06 4.47
N GLN A 41 0.60 5.92 5.35
CA GLN A 41 0.01 6.18 6.66
C GLN A 41 -1.03 7.31 6.55
N TYR A 42 -2.22 7.11 7.13
CA TYR A 42 -3.27 8.13 7.18
C TYR A 42 -2.73 9.45 7.80
N PRO A 43 -3.03 10.63 7.22
CA PRO A 43 -4.02 10.88 6.17
C PRO A 43 -3.46 10.92 4.74
N ALA A 44 -2.29 10.32 4.47
CA ALA A 44 -1.74 10.27 3.11
C ALA A 44 -2.68 9.56 2.12
N ASN A 45 -2.39 9.64 0.81
CA ASN A 45 -3.16 8.99 -0.25
C ASN A 45 -4.68 9.29 -0.20
N ASP A 46 -5.04 10.55 0.05
CA ASP A 46 -6.44 11.00 0.19
C ASP A 46 -7.26 10.14 1.17
N SER A 47 -6.59 9.58 2.19
CA SER A 47 -7.19 8.66 3.18
C SER A 47 -7.72 7.34 2.61
N GLN A 48 -7.40 7.00 1.36
CA GLN A 48 -7.76 5.73 0.75
C GLN A 48 -6.63 4.71 0.94
N SER A 49 -6.98 3.47 1.28
CA SER A 49 -6.02 2.35 1.38
C SER A 49 -4.80 2.64 2.28
N CYS A 50 -5.03 3.32 3.41
CA CYS A 50 -3.98 3.65 4.38
C CYS A 50 -4.00 2.71 5.59
N TRP A 51 -2.85 2.60 6.26
CA TRP A 51 -2.81 2.17 7.65
C TRP A 51 -2.80 3.39 8.59
N SER A 52 -3.15 3.21 9.86
CA SER A 52 -3.12 4.29 10.84
C SER A 52 -2.62 3.80 12.20
N GLN A 53 -2.06 4.73 12.98
CA GLN A 53 -1.66 4.49 14.37
C GLN A 53 -2.49 5.40 15.29
N PRO A 54 -3.72 4.99 15.65
CA PRO A 54 -4.55 5.79 16.52
C PRO A 54 -3.96 5.91 17.93
N ALA A 55 -4.36 6.96 18.65
CA ALA A 55 -3.93 7.16 20.03
C ALA A 55 -4.40 5.99 20.93
N SER A 56 -3.49 5.40 21.71
CA SER A 56 -3.78 4.21 22.54
C SER A 56 -4.94 4.42 23.53
N ASN A 57 -5.13 5.64 24.02
CA ASN A 57 -6.16 6.00 24.99
C ASN A 57 -7.60 5.91 24.45
N ILE A 58 -7.81 5.71 23.15
CA ILE A 58 -9.16 5.45 22.61
C ILE A 58 -9.67 4.06 23.01
N PHE A 59 -8.76 3.13 23.33
CA PHE A 59 -9.11 1.79 23.75
C PHE A 59 -9.24 1.73 25.27
N PHE A 60 -10.34 1.17 25.75
CA PHE A 60 -10.61 1.02 27.18
C PHE A 60 -10.38 -0.43 27.61
N VAL A 61 -9.50 -0.62 28.60
CA VAL A 61 -9.16 -1.92 29.17
C VAL A 61 -9.81 -2.11 30.53
N ARG A 62 -9.97 -3.36 30.95
CA ARG A 62 -10.49 -3.67 32.29
C ARG A 62 -9.47 -3.20 33.33
N SER A 63 -9.92 -2.38 34.28
CA SER A 63 -9.11 -2.00 35.44
C SER A 63 -8.76 -3.22 36.28
N ILE A 64 -7.83 -3.05 37.22
CA ILE A 64 -7.47 -4.09 38.19
C ILE A 64 -8.65 -4.47 39.10
N THR A 65 -9.61 -3.56 39.30
CA THR A 65 -10.82 -3.74 40.14
C THR A 65 -12.07 -4.02 39.32
N TYR A 66 -11.95 -4.21 38.00
CA TYR A 66 -13.08 -4.33 37.07
C TYR A 66 -14.14 -5.35 37.48
N LEU A 67 -13.75 -6.46 38.13
CA LEU A 67 -14.73 -7.46 38.55
C LEU A 67 -15.71 -6.93 39.60
N GLN A 68 -15.30 -5.96 40.40
CA GLN A 68 -16.07 -5.34 41.49
C GLN A 68 -16.84 -4.12 40.99
N ASP A 69 -16.17 -3.18 40.31
CA ASP A 69 -16.72 -1.87 39.96
C ASP A 69 -17.27 -1.78 38.52
N LYS A 70 -16.90 -2.75 37.65
CA LYS A 70 -17.17 -2.75 36.20
C LYS A 70 -16.62 -1.51 35.45
N VAL A 71 -15.63 -0.81 36.01
CA VAL A 71 -15.03 0.40 35.45
C VAL A 71 -13.88 0.06 34.52
N LYS A 72 -13.95 0.55 33.29
CA LYS A 72 -12.84 0.46 32.33
C LYS A 72 -12.00 1.73 32.37
N GLU A 73 -10.70 1.57 32.16
CA GLU A 73 -9.74 2.67 32.13
C GLU A 73 -9.12 2.77 30.72
N PRO A 74 -8.75 3.98 30.25
CA PRO A 74 -8.01 4.13 29.01
C PRO A 74 -6.73 3.29 29.00
N SER A 75 -6.40 2.70 27.86
CA SER A 75 -5.17 1.93 27.69
C SER A 75 -3.95 2.83 27.85
N GLY A 76 -2.90 2.27 28.44
CA GLY A 76 -1.58 2.87 28.44
C GLY A 76 -0.93 2.88 27.05
N PRO A 77 0.23 3.53 26.91
CA PRO A 77 0.96 3.63 25.65
C PRO A 77 1.32 2.25 25.09
N ALA A 78 1.26 2.11 23.76
CA ALA A 78 1.68 0.90 23.08
C ALA A 78 3.19 0.67 23.31
N PRO A 79 3.62 -0.54 23.71
CA PRO A 79 5.03 -0.78 24.02
C PRO A 79 5.92 -0.89 22.78
N LEU A 80 5.33 -1.16 21.61
CA LEU A 80 6.01 -1.22 20.32
C LEU A 80 5.35 -0.20 19.38
N THR A 81 6.16 0.49 18.58
CA THR A 81 5.70 1.48 17.61
C THR A 81 5.56 0.82 16.24
N CYS A 82 4.42 0.99 15.56
CA CYS A 82 4.25 0.46 14.21
C CYS A 82 5.06 1.32 13.23
N ARG A 83 5.99 0.70 12.49
CA ARG A 83 6.84 1.36 11.49
C ARG A 83 6.18 1.40 10.11
N GLY A 84 5.31 0.44 9.83
CA GLY A 84 4.64 0.31 8.55
C GLY A 84 3.82 -0.96 8.45
N VAL A 85 3.10 -1.04 7.34
CA VAL A 85 2.25 -2.18 6.99
C VAL A 85 2.38 -2.45 5.50
N ASP A 86 2.47 -3.72 5.10
CA ASP A 86 2.45 -4.15 3.70
C ASP A 86 1.29 -5.12 3.46
N VAL A 87 0.72 -5.03 2.27
CA VAL A 87 -0.20 -6.03 1.71
C VAL A 87 0.33 -6.43 0.35
N TRP A 88 0.73 -7.69 0.23
CA TRP A 88 1.13 -8.28 -1.05
C TRP A 88 0.08 -9.29 -1.49
N MET A 89 -0.56 -9.01 -2.62
CA MET A 89 -1.53 -9.92 -3.22
C MET A 89 -0.78 -10.98 -4.03
N THR A 90 -0.94 -12.25 -3.67
CA THR A 90 -0.29 -13.39 -4.33
C THR A 90 -1.03 -14.68 -4.04
N ASP A 91 -1.06 -15.59 -5.00
CA ASP A 91 -1.61 -16.94 -4.82
C ASP A 91 -0.68 -17.85 -3.98
N ASN A 92 0.60 -17.46 -3.83
CA ASN A 92 1.59 -18.19 -3.06
C ASN A 92 2.23 -17.30 -1.99
N PRO A 93 1.63 -17.23 -0.78
CA PRO A 93 2.13 -16.36 0.29
C PRO A 93 3.46 -16.84 0.85
N GLU A 94 4.41 -15.91 0.96
CA GLU A 94 5.78 -16.18 1.41
C GLU A 94 5.84 -16.30 2.94
N ARG A 95 6.46 -17.37 3.45
CA ARG A 95 6.62 -17.58 4.90
C ARG A 95 7.75 -16.75 5.47
N HIS A 96 8.86 -16.64 4.74
CA HIS A 96 10.08 -15.98 5.18
C HIS A 96 10.26 -14.60 4.55
N ILE A 97 9.17 -13.82 4.57
CA ILE A 97 9.07 -12.52 3.89
C ILE A 97 10.19 -11.56 4.29
N ALA A 98 10.63 -11.58 5.56
CA ALA A 98 11.68 -10.73 6.10
C ALA A 98 13.04 -10.81 5.36
N ARG A 99 13.28 -11.84 4.54
CA ARG A 99 14.50 -11.98 3.73
C ARG A 99 14.43 -11.20 2.43
N HIS A 100 13.25 -10.76 2.01
CA HIS A 100 13.07 -10.08 0.76
C HIS A 100 13.53 -8.61 0.87
N PRO A 101 14.40 -8.12 -0.04
CA PRO A 101 15.04 -6.81 0.11
C PRO A 101 14.08 -5.62 -0.04
N ALA A 102 12.92 -5.81 -0.67
CA ALA A 102 11.93 -4.74 -0.86
C ALA A 102 10.96 -4.54 0.34
N VAL A 103 11.06 -5.37 1.38
CA VAL A 103 10.18 -5.32 2.56
C VAL A 103 10.37 -3.99 3.30
N LEU A 104 9.26 -3.35 3.68
CA LEU A 104 9.28 -2.02 4.32
C LEU A 104 10.07 -1.00 3.47
N GLY A 105 9.95 -1.08 2.14
CA GLY A 105 10.70 -0.22 1.20
C GLY A 105 12.22 -0.37 1.32
N GLY A 106 12.72 -1.52 1.77
CA GLY A 106 14.15 -1.77 2.01
C GLY A 106 14.70 -1.23 3.32
N LYS A 107 13.85 -0.66 4.19
CA LYS A 107 14.23 -0.03 5.47
C LYS A 107 14.17 -0.99 6.66
N LEU A 108 13.94 -2.27 6.41
CA LEU A 108 13.92 -3.30 7.45
C LEU A 108 15.23 -3.34 8.27
N PRO A 109 16.44 -3.22 7.68
CA PRO A 109 17.71 -3.30 8.43
C PRO A 109 18.06 -2.05 9.26
N GLU A 110 17.34 -0.93 9.10
CA GLU A 110 17.70 0.34 9.75
C GLU A 110 17.50 0.31 11.27
N GLU A 111 16.52 -0.45 11.76
CA GLU A 111 16.15 -0.53 13.18
C GLU A 111 15.71 -1.96 13.54
N ASP A 112 15.96 -2.37 14.79
CA ASP A 112 15.46 -3.64 15.32
C ASP A 112 13.94 -3.72 15.17
N THR A 113 13.49 -4.70 14.39
CA THR A 113 12.09 -4.82 13.98
C THR A 113 11.51 -6.17 14.37
N PHE A 114 10.42 -6.14 15.12
CA PHE A 114 9.53 -7.28 15.30
C PHE A 114 8.49 -7.27 14.17
N LEU A 115 8.42 -8.36 13.40
CA LEU A 115 7.58 -8.48 12.22
C LEU A 115 6.52 -9.55 12.45
N VAL A 116 5.26 -9.23 12.15
CA VAL A 116 4.16 -10.21 12.13
C VAL A 116 3.71 -10.39 10.69
N ASN A 117 3.91 -11.61 10.16
CA ASN A 117 3.48 -11.99 8.82
C ASN A 117 2.22 -12.87 8.89
N PHE A 118 1.10 -12.33 8.44
CA PHE A 118 -0.15 -13.06 8.29
C PHE A 118 -0.20 -13.67 6.89
N LEU A 119 -0.19 -15.00 6.83
CA LEU A 119 -0.41 -15.73 5.59
C LEU A 119 -1.90 -15.82 5.32
N LEU A 120 -2.36 -15.09 4.31
CA LEU A 120 -3.74 -15.07 3.84
C LEU A 120 -3.87 -15.98 2.61
N PRO A 121 -5.06 -16.53 2.31
CA PRO A 121 -5.28 -17.34 1.11
C PRO A 121 -4.98 -16.60 -0.21
N PHE A 122 -4.90 -15.28 -0.18
CA PHE A 122 -4.70 -14.39 -1.33
C PHE A 122 -3.50 -13.45 -1.16
N GLY A 123 -2.62 -13.70 -0.18
CA GLY A 123 -1.46 -12.84 0.00
C GLY A 123 -0.77 -12.87 1.36
N ASN A 124 0.14 -11.93 1.54
CA ASN A 124 0.79 -11.63 2.80
C ASN A 124 0.29 -10.28 3.32
N PHE A 125 -0.17 -10.26 4.57
CA PHE A 125 -0.36 -9.01 5.31
C PHE A 125 0.74 -8.93 6.38
N VAL A 126 1.55 -7.88 6.34
CA VAL A 126 2.73 -7.77 7.20
C VAL A 126 2.70 -6.47 7.96
N ALA A 127 2.89 -6.56 9.28
CA ALA A 127 3.02 -5.42 10.17
C ALA A 127 4.42 -5.40 10.79
N TYR A 128 5.06 -4.23 10.73
CA TYR A 128 6.41 -4.01 11.25
C TYR A 128 6.33 -3.16 12.52
N PHE A 129 7.00 -3.62 13.57
CA PHE A 129 7.03 -2.95 14.86
C PHE A 129 8.48 -2.67 15.26
N GLY A 130 8.80 -1.40 15.50
CA GLY A 130 10.09 -1.01 16.06
C GLY A 130 10.21 -1.50 17.50
N ILE A 131 11.35 -2.10 17.82
CA ILE A 131 11.68 -2.58 19.15
C ILE A 131 12.46 -1.46 19.86
N PRO A 132 11.88 -0.77 20.86
CA PRO A 132 12.63 0.25 21.59
C PRO A 132 13.71 -0.39 22.48
N PRO A 133 14.67 0.41 22.99
CA PRO A 133 15.62 -0.07 23.98
C PRO A 133 14.92 -0.73 25.19
N LEU A 134 15.52 -1.80 25.74
CA LEU A 134 14.94 -2.55 26.87
C LEU A 134 14.60 -1.67 28.08
N SER A 135 15.30 -0.55 28.28
CA SER A 135 15.04 0.42 29.34
C SER A 135 13.66 1.08 29.23
N GLN A 136 13.08 1.16 28.03
CA GLN A 136 11.78 1.74 27.74
C GLN A 136 10.63 0.73 27.83
N PHE A 137 10.94 -0.57 27.86
CA PHE A 137 9.92 -1.61 27.98
C PHE A 137 9.23 -1.55 29.34
N PRO A 138 7.89 -1.73 29.40
CA PRO A 138 7.19 -2.00 30.65
C PRO A 138 7.79 -3.22 31.36
N PRO A 139 7.90 -3.24 32.70
CA PRO A 139 8.60 -4.31 33.42
C PRO A 139 8.13 -5.73 33.08
N LYS A 140 6.82 -5.92 32.94
CA LYS A 140 6.24 -7.22 32.55
C LYS A 140 6.69 -7.66 31.16
N LEU A 141 6.66 -6.74 30.19
CA LEU A 141 7.06 -7.03 28.82
C LEU A 141 8.56 -7.27 28.74
N ARG A 142 9.37 -6.46 29.45
CA ARG A 142 10.83 -6.64 29.53
C ARG A 142 11.19 -8.05 29.99
N ASN A 143 10.57 -8.53 31.07
CA ASN A 143 10.85 -9.87 31.61
C ASN A 143 10.52 -11.00 30.63
N VAL A 144 9.49 -10.83 29.79
CA VAL A 144 9.14 -11.80 28.75
C VAL A 144 10.13 -11.69 27.60
N TRP A 145 10.44 -10.47 27.15
CA TRP A 145 11.34 -10.22 26.04
C TRP A 145 12.76 -10.72 26.30
N THR A 146 13.28 -10.53 27.51
CA THR A 146 14.62 -11.03 27.90
C THR A 146 14.71 -12.56 27.90
N LYS A 147 13.60 -13.28 27.99
CA LYS A 147 13.58 -14.75 27.87
C LYS A 147 13.48 -15.23 26.42
N PHE A 148 13.07 -14.34 25.51
CA PHE A 148 12.92 -14.64 24.09
C PHE A 148 14.25 -14.50 23.34
N LEU A 149 15.09 -13.56 23.76
CA LEU A 149 16.49 -13.42 23.32
C LEU A 149 17.34 -14.57 23.86
#